data_AF-F3GM89-F1
#
_entry.id   AF-F3GM89-F1
#
_cell.length_a   1.000
_cell.length_b   1.000
_cell.length_c   1.000
_cell.angle_alpha   90.00
_cell.angle_beta   90.00
_cell.angle_gamma   90.00
#
_symmetry.space_group_name_H-M   'P 1'
#
loop_
_entity.id
_entity.type
_entity.pdbx_description
1 polymer ?
#
loop_
_entity_poly.entity_id
_entity_poly.type
_entity_poly.pdbx_seq_one_letter_code
_entity_poly.pdbx_strand_id
1 'polypeptide(L)' 'AHAEMLAAEALKIMEDNKISALVVVDQNDRPVGAFNLQDLLRAGVM' A
#
# COMPACT_ATOMS: atom_id res chain seq x y z
N ALA A 1 -2.86 -3.83 -4.80
CA ALA A 1 -1.52 -3.33 -5.22
C ALA A 1 -0.62 -4.51 -5.51
N HIS A 2 0.40 -4.37 -6.37
CA HIS A 2 1.36 -5.44 -6.62
C HIS A 2 2.59 -5.30 -5.71
N ALA A 3 3.28 -6.41 -5.44
CA ALA A 3 4.41 -6.47 -4.51
C ALA A 3 5.61 -5.56 -4.86
N GLU A 4 5.77 -5.18 -6.13
CA GLU A 4 6.86 -4.32 -6.60
C GLU A 4 6.56 -2.82 -6.52
N MET A 5 5.33 -2.46 -6.12
CA MET A 5 4.89 -1.06 -5.98
C MET A 5 5.66 -0.34 -4.87
N LEU A 6 6.08 0.90 -5.13
CA LEU A 6 6.74 1.71 -4.11
C LEU A 6 5.74 2.11 -3.01
N ALA A 7 6.25 2.26 -1.79
CA ALA A 7 5.45 2.70 -0.65
C ALA A 7 4.79 4.08 -0.88
N ALA A 8 5.47 4.99 -1.59
CA ALA A 8 4.93 6.30 -1.94
C ALA A 8 3.76 6.22 -2.93
N GLU A 9 3.80 5.27 -3.87
CA GLU A 9 2.70 5.02 -4.81
C GLU A 9 1.50 4.40 -4.08
N ALA A 10 1.76 3.45 -3.18
CA ALA A 10 0.74 2.88 -2.32
C ALA A 10 0.06 3.96 -1.46
N LEU A 11 0.84 4.86 -0.86
CA LEU A 11 0.33 5.99 -0.06
C LEU A 11 -0.62 6.86 -0.89
N LYS A 12 -0.22 7.23 -2.10
CA LYS A 12 -1.05 8.05 -2.99
C LYS A 12 -2.37 7.35 -3.36
N ILE A 13 -2.33 6.06 -3.70
CA ILE A 13 -3.55 5.28 -3.97
C ILE A 13 -4.48 5.30 -2.76
N MET A 14 -3.92 5.15 -1.55
CA MET A 14 -4.70 5.14 -0.32
C MET A 14 -5.36 6.50 -0.04
N GLU A 15 -4.65 7.61 -0.26
CA GLU A 15 -5.18 8.97 -0.13
C GLU A 15 -6.28 9.26 -1.17
N ASP A 16 -6.00 8.98 -2.44
CA ASP A 16 -6.93 9.23 -3.56
C ASP A 16 -8.25 8.47 -3.38
N ASN A 17 -8.17 7.23 -2.86
CA ASN A 17 -9.34 6.37 -2.63
C ASN A 17 -9.92 6.48 -1.22
N LYS A 18 -9.33 7.31 -0.34
CA LYS A 18 -9.74 7.48 1.07
C LYS A 18 -9.82 6.17 1.86
N ILE A 19 -8.87 5.26 1.63
CA ILE A 19 -8.77 3.98 2.32
C ILE A 19 -7.58 3.96 3.29
N SER A 20 -7.74 3.32 4.44
CA SER A 20 -6.67 3.22 5.46
C SER A 20 -5.82 1.96 5.34
N ALA A 21 -6.27 0.98 4.55
CA ALA A 21 -5.58 -0.29 4.33
C ALA A 21 -5.57 -0.66 2.84
N LEU A 22 -4.46 -1.21 2.36
CA LEU A 22 -4.29 -1.63 0.98
C LEU A 22 -3.65 -3.02 0.93
N VAL A 23 -4.35 -3.99 0.35
CA VAL A 23 -3.83 -5.36 0.18
C VAL A 23 -2.84 -5.41 -0.98
N VAL A 24 -1.72 -6.09 -0.74
CA VAL A 24 -0.67 -6.35 -1.71
C VAL A 24 -0.79 -7.79 -2.19
N VAL A 25 -0.85 -7.98 -3.51
CA VAL A 25 -0.98 -9.28 -4.16
C VAL A 25 0.22 -9.58 -5.06
N ASP A 26 0.46 -10.87 -5.31
CA ASP A 26 1.44 -11.34 -6.29
C ASP A 26 0.88 -11.31 -7.73
N GLN A 27 1.60 -11.92 -8.67
CA GLN A 27 1.22 -12.00 -10.09
C GLN A 27 0.02 -12.92 -10.36
N ASN A 28 -0.34 -13.77 -9.40
CA ASN A 28 -1.47 -14.70 -9.47
C ASN A 28 -2.66 -14.21 -8.63
N ASP A 29 -2.69 -12.91 -8.29
CA ASP A 29 -3.69 -12.27 -7.43
C ASP A 29 -3.80 -12.88 -6.02
N ARG A 30 -2.73 -13.50 -5.52
CA ARG A 30 -2.71 -14.04 -4.15
C ARG A 30 -2.21 -12.98 -3.19
N PRO A 31 -2.88 -12.77 -2.03
CA PRO A 31 -2.42 -11.81 -1.04
C PRO A 31 -1.08 -12.24 -0.45
N VAL A 32 -0.11 -11.33 -0.50
CA VAL A 32 1.24 -11.52 0.05
C VAL A 32 1.57 -10.52 1.15
N GLY A 33 0.72 -9.51 1.36
CA GLY A 33 0.90 -8.52 2.42
C GLY A 33 -0.18 -7.44 2.41
N ALA A 34 0.00 -6.43 3.26
CA ALA A 34 -0.86 -5.27 3.31
C ALA A 34 -0.10 -4.03 3.80
N PHE A 35 -0.51 -2.86 3.33
CA PHE A 35 -0.11 -1.57 3.86
C PHE A 35 -1.19 -0.99 4.75
N ASN A 36 -0.77 -0.32 5.81
CA ASN A 36 -1.59 0.53 6.66
C ASN A 36 -1.10 1.96 6.51
N LEU A 37 -2.03 2.89 6.29
CA LEU A 37 -1.75 4.32 6.11
C LEU A 37 -0.92 4.88 7.27
N GLN A 38 -1.27 4.53 8.50
CA GLN A 38 -0.57 5.03 9.69
C GLN A 38 0.88 4.56 9.74
N ASP A 39 1.14 3.31 9.35
CA ASP A 39 2.48 2.73 9.40
C ASP A 39 3.37 3.33 8.30
N LEU A 40 2.81 3.58 7.11
CA LEU A 40 3.50 4.27 6.02
C LEU A 40 3.90 5.70 6.42
N LEU A 41 2.97 6.46 7.02
CA LEU A 41 3.26 7.82 7.50
C LEU A 41 4.31 7.81 8.62
N ARG A 42 4.23 6.87 9.56
CA ARG A 42 5.20 6.72 10.66
C ARG A 42 6.58 6.29 10.17
N ALA A 43 6.65 5.54 9.08
CA ALA A 43 7.91 5.15 8.44
C ALA A 43 8.58 6.30 7.68
N GLY A 44 7.94 7.47 7.59
CA GLY A 44 8.50 8.65 6.92
C GLY A 44 8.42 8.58 5.40
N VAL A 45 7.49 7.78 4.86
CA VAL A 45 7.20 7.74 3.43
C VAL A 45 6.46 9.05 3.07
N MET A 46 7.19 9.99 2.48
CA MET A 46 6.70 11.31 1.99
C MET A 46 7.35 11.67 0.67
#